data_AF-A0A930UU19-F1
#
_entry.id   AF-A0A930UU19-F1
#
_cell.length_a   1.000
_cell.length_b   1.000
_cell.length_c   1.000
_cell.angle_alpha   90.00
_cell.angle_beta   90.00
_cell.angle_gamma   90.00
#
_symmetry.space_group_name_H-M   'P 1'
#
loop_
_entity.id
_entity.type
_entity.pdbx_description
1 polymer ?
#
loop_
_entity_poly.entity_id
_entity_poly.type
_entity_poly.pdbx_seq_one_letter_code
_entity_poly.pdbx_strand_id
1 'polypeptide(L)'
;MAKSGGSQAVITGRDLEAFIEQRLHVCHYKLVKSADFDTLRGLEQPIYAKQHQVDPDIYAKKRRVDFIIYHPDKWPDSLVIEAKWQQSRGSVEEKYPFLVACINESRYESLVILDGDGYTPGAEKWLRGQAGKGRLKNVLNMVELMKFANGGKL
;
A
#
# COMPACT_ATOMS: atom_id res chain seq x y z
N MET A 1 11.01 14.93 28.38
CA MET A 1 11.62 15.30 27.08
C MET A 1 10.56 15.13 26.00
N ALA A 2 10.16 16.23 25.34
CA ALA A 2 9.13 16.19 24.30
C ALA A 2 9.69 15.57 23.01
N LYS A 3 9.12 14.45 22.56
CA LYS A 3 9.45 13.87 21.24
C LYS A 3 8.91 14.81 20.16
N SER A 4 9.75 15.18 19.19
CA SER A 4 9.34 16.01 18.05
C SER A 4 8.36 15.26 17.15
N GLY A 5 7.36 15.94 16.59
CA GLY A 5 6.29 15.32 15.80
C GLY A 5 6.76 14.46 14.62
N GLY A 6 7.95 14.73 14.07
CA GLY A 6 8.54 13.90 13.01
C GLY A 6 8.96 12.50 13.47
N SER A 7 9.43 12.35 14.71
CA SER A 7 9.80 11.04 15.27
C SER A 7 8.58 10.15 15.51
N GLN A 8 7.44 10.75 15.89
CA GLN A 8 6.19 10.05 16.15
C GLN A 8 5.49 9.59 14.86
N ALA A 9 5.56 10.40 13.79
CA ALA A 9 5.06 10.02 12.47
C ALA A 9 5.83 8.82 11.86
N VAL A 10 7.14 8.72 12.10
CA VAL A 10 7.95 7.58 11.64
C VAL A 10 7.62 6.30 12.40
N ILE A 11 7.37 6.39 13.72
CA ILE A 11 7.00 5.23 14.54
C ILE A 11 5.63 4.70 14.10
N THR A 12 4.64 5.58 13.96
CA THR A 12 3.27 5.18 13.59
C THR A 12 3.14 4.69 12.14
N GLY A 13 3.92 5.26 11.21
CA GLY A 13 4.03 4.70 9.86
C GLY A 13 4.56 3.26 9.86
N ARG A 14 5.55 2.95 10.72
CA ARG A 14 6.04 1.57 10.90
C ARG A 14 5.00 0.67 11.53
N ASP A 15 4.18 1.17 12.45
CA ASP A 15 3.10 0.39 13.06
C ASP A 15 2.04 0.00 12.01
N LEU A 16 1.70 0.91 11.09
CA LEU A 16 0.80 0.60 9.96
C LEU A 16 1.41 -0.46 9.03
N GLU A 17 2.69 -0.34 8.68
CA GLU A 17 3.40 -1.38 7.91
C GLU A 17 3.40 -2.73 8.62
N ALA A 18 3.73 -2.76 9.91
CA ALA A 18 3.76 -3.98 10.71
C ALA A 18 2.37 -4.64 10.80
N PHE A 19 1.31 -3.83 10.87
CA PHE A 19 -0.05 -4.32 10.80
C PHE A 19 -0.35 -5.01 9.45
N ILE A 20 0.03 -4.38 8.33
CA ILE A 20 -0.14 -4.97 6.98
C ILE A 20 0.63 -6.28 6.88
N GLU A 21 1.89 -6.33 7.34
CA GLU A 21 2.70 -7.55 7.38
C GLU A 21 2.00 -8.66 8.15
N GLN A 22 1.43 -8.34 9.31
CA GLN A 22 0.72 -9.32 10.12
C GLN A 22 -0.61 -9.77 9.49
N ARG A 23 -1.23 -8.99 8.60
CA ARG A 23 -2.37 -9.44 7.79
C ARG A 23 -1.93 -10.37 6.68
N LEU A 24 -0.84 -10.03 5.98
CA LEU A 24 -0.24 -10.89 4.95
C LEU A 24 0.18 -12.24 5.54
N HIS A 25 0.85 -12.25 6.69
CA HIS A 25 1.24 -13.47 7.39
C HIS A 25 0.04 -14.37 7.74
N VAL A 26 -1.04 -13.80 8.28
CA VAL A 26 -2.27 -14.57 8.58
C VAL A 26 -2.95 -15.08 7.30
N CYS A 27 -2.80 -14.38 6.17
CA CYS A 27 -3.24 -14.85 4.86
C CYS A 27 -2.24 -15.79 4.17
N HIS A 28 -1.27 -16.33 4.92
CA HIS A 28 -0.26 -17.29 4.45
C HIS A 28 0.73 -16.78 3.39
N TYR A 29 0.88 -15.47 3.25
CA TYR A 29 1.93 -14.89 2.43
C TYR A 29 3.30 -15.01 3.12
N LYS A 30 4.30 -15.46 2.38
CA LYS A 30 5.69 -15.53 2.85
C LYS A 30 6.48 -14.30 2.43
N LEU A 31 7.20 -13.70 3.37
CA LEU A 31 8.13 -12.60 3.07
C LEU A 31 9.31 -13.14 2.26
N VAL A 32 9.63 -12.47 1.16
CA VAL A 32 10.82 -12.73 0.34
C VAL A 32 11.63 -11.45 0.16
N LYS A 33 12.89 -11.58 -0.24
CA LYS A 33 13.70 -10.41 -0.58
C LYS A 33 13.16 -9.78 -1.86
N SER A 34 13.20 -8.45 -1.94
CA SER A 34 12.75 -7.71 -3.13
C SER A 34 13.47 -8.15 -4.41
N ALA A 35 14.74 -8.55 -4.33
CA ALA A 35 15.52 -9.01 -5.49
C ALA A 35 15.06 -10.38 -6.00
N ASP A 36 14.47 -11.20 -5.14
CA ASP A 36 14.06 -12.56 -5.45
C ASP A 36 12.57 -12.66 -5.80
N PHE A 37 11.80 -11.57 -5.60
CA PHE A 37 10.34 -11.57 -5.74
C PHE A 37 9.88 -12.09 -7.10
N ASP A 38 10.40 -11.53 -8.20
CA ASP A 38 9.99 -11.92 -9.55
C ASP A 38 10.30 -13.38 -9.88
N THR A 39 11.47 -13.87 -9.47
CA THR A 39 11.87 -15.27 -9.66
C THR A 39 10.98 -16.22 -8.86
N LEU A 40 10.65 -15.86 -7.61
CA LEU A 40 9.89 -16.72 -6.70
C LEU A 40 8.39 -16.74 -7.00
N ARG A 41 7.86 -15.80 -7.82
CA ARG A 41 6.47 -15.88 -8.31
C ARG A 41 6.20 -17.18 -9.09
N GLY A 42 7.21 -17.73 -9.76
CA GLY A 42 7.12 -19.00 -10.47
C GLY A 42 6.89 -20.23 -9.59
N LEU A 43 6.98 -20.11 -8.26
CA LEU A 43 6.69 -21.21 -7.32
C LEU A 43 5.20 -21.33 -6.97
N GLU A 44 4.33 -20.51 -7.58
CA GLU A 44 2.87 -20.57 -7.42
C GLU A 44 2.39 -20.58 -5.96
N GLN A 45 3.11 -19.89 -5.06
CA GLN A 45 2.75 -19.75 -3.66
C GLN A 45 2.57 -18.26 -3.29
N PRO A 46 1.70 -17.94 -2.31
CA PRO A 46 1.55 -16.56 -1.83
C PRO A 46 2.85 -16.00 -1.25
N ILE A 47 3.37 -14.92 -1.85
CA ILE A 47 4.60 -14.24 -1.40
C ILE A 47 4.42 -12.73 -1.40
N TYR A 48 5.22 -12.03 -0.59
CA TYR A 48 5.31 -10.59 -0.64
C TYR A 48 6.73 -10.09 -0.45
N ALA A 49 7.02 -8.91 -0.98
CA ALA A 49 8.25 -8.18 -0.74
C ALA A 49 7.94 -6.74 -0.32
N LYS A 50 8.85 -6.16 0.46
CA LYS A 50 8.80 -4.75 0.87
C LYS A 50 9.73 -3.90 0.02
N GLN A 51 9.42 -2.61 -0.12
CA GLN A 51 10.29 -1.60 -0.75
C GLN A 51 10.75 -2.01 -2.17
N HIS A 52 9.85 -2.68 -2.90
CA HIS A 52 10.12 -3.24 -4.23
C HIS A 52 10.05 -2.16 -5.30
N GLN A 53 10.97 -2.20 -6.27
CA GLN A 53 10.97 -1.24 -7.38
C GLN A 53 9.96 -1.69 -8.44
N VAL A 54 9.04 -0.79 -8.81
CA VAL A 54 8.04 -1.04 -9.85
C VAL A 54 8.29 -0.12 -11.06
N ASP A 55 7.27 0.06 -11.91
CA ASP A 55 7.32 1.03 -12.99
C ASP A 55 7.70 2.43 -12.49
N PRO A 56 8.35 3.26 -13.31
CA PRO A 56 8.63 4.64 -12.96
C PRO A 56 7.38 5.43 -12.59
N ASP A 57 7.57 6.51 -11.83
CA ASP A 57 6.50 7.48 -11.62
C ASP A 57 6.17 8.27 -12.91
N ILE A 58 5.14 9.13 -12.83
CA ILE A 58 4.70 9.97 -13.97
C ILE A 58 5.76 10.98 -14.47
N TYR A 59 6.89 11.09 -13.78
CA TYR A 59 8.03 11.91 -14.16
C TYR A 59 9.26 11.06 -14.55
N ALA A 60 9.04 9.78 -14.89
CA ALA A 60 10.06 8.81 -15.27
C ALA A 60 11.14 8.56 -14.18
N LYS A 61 10.84 8.84 -12.91
CA LYS A 61 11.75 8.54 -11.80
C LYS A 61 11.51 7.13 -11.27
N LYS A 62 12.58 6.51 -10.76
CA LYS A 62 12.48 5.20 -10.09
C LYS A 62 11.53 5.29 -8.90
N ARG A 63 10.53 4.42 -8.87
CA ARG A 63 9.51 4.35 -7.82
C ARG A 63 9.66 3.03 -7.06
N ARG A 64 9.63 3.12 -5.73
CA ARG A 64 9.52 1.97 -4.82
C ARG A 64 8.17 2.03 -4.14
N VAL A 65 7.54 0.86 -4.00
CA VAL A 65 6.27 0.69 -3.30
C VAL A 65 6.51 0.09 -1.93
N ASP A 66 5.63 0.37 -0.97
CA ASP A 66 5.76 -0.14 0.39
C ASP A 66 5.72 -1.67 0.41
N PHE A 67 4.75 -2.26 -0.31
CA PHE A 67 4.63 -3.71 -0.50
C PHE A 67 4.23 -4.06 -1.94
N ILE A 68 4.71 -5.21 -2.40
CA ILE A 68 4.18 -5.94 -3.56
C ILE A 68 3.86 -7.36 -3.12
N ILE A 69 2.70 -7.87 -3.52
CA ILE A 69 2.24 -9.23 -3.18
C ILE A 69 1.92 -10.00 -4.44
N TYR A 70 2.10 -11.32 -4.39
CA TYR A 70 1.67 -12.25 -5.44
C TYR A 70 0.87 -13.37 -4.81
N HIS A 71 -0.25 -13.72 -5.43
CA HIS A 71 -1.05 -14.89 -5.07
C HIS A 71 -1.54 -15.54 -6.36
N PRO A 72 -1.35 -16.86 -6.54
CA PRO A 72 -1.66 -17.54 -7.80
C PRO A 72 -3.13 -17.34 -8.23
N ASP A 73 -4.07 -17.47 -7.30
CA ASP A 73 -5.49 -17.38 -7.63
C ASP A 73 -6.08 -15.96 -7.58
N LYS A 74 -5.65 -15.13 -6.62
CA LYS A 74 -6.29 -13.83 -6.34
C LYS A 74 -5.61 -12.68 -7.08
N TRP A 75 -4.29 -12.72 -7.16
CA TRP A 75 -3.45 -11.63 -7.66
C TRP A 75 -2.30 -12.19 -8.53
N PRO A 76 -2.62 -12.89 -9.64
CA PRO A 76 -1.61 -13.52 -10.50
C PRO A 76 -0.64 -12.50 -11.12
N ASP A 77 -1.14 -11.30 -11.42
CA ASP A 77 -0.33 -10.19 -11.95
C ASP A 77 0.35 -9.34 -10.86
N SER A 78 0.29 -9.81 -9.61
CA SER A 78 0.68 -9.08 -8.40
C SER A 78 -0.19 -7.87 -8.08
N LEU A 79 -0.20 -7.51 -6.80
CA LEU A 79 -0.91 -6.36 -6.26
C LEU A 79 0.07 -5.53 -5.42
N VAL A 80 0.02 -4.21 -5.60
CA VAL A 80 0.79 -3.25 -4.81
C VAL A 80 -0.03 -2.82 -3.59
N ILE A 81 0.61 -2.64 -2.43
CA ILE A 81 -0.01 -2.02 -1.26
C ILE A 81 0.84 -0.83 -0.81
N GLU A 82 0.21 0.33 -0.70
CA GLU A 82 0.80 1.58 -0.24
C GLU A 82 0.28 1.92 1.15
N ALA A 83 1.16 2.01 2.14
CA ALA A 83 0.82 2.38 3.51
C ALA A 83 0.89 3.90 3.65
N LYS A 84 -0.21 4.53 4.07
CA LYS A 84 -0.31 5.98 4.19
C LYS A 84 -0.94 6.33 5.54
N TRP A 85 -0.09 6.40 6.57
CA TRP A 85 -0.47 6.92 7.88
C TRP A 85 -0.37 8.45 7.91
N GLN A 86 -1.37 9.13 8.48
CA GLN A 86 -1.30 10.56 8.74
C GLN A 86 -1.90 10.93 10.10
N GLN A 87 -1.07 11.42 11.02
CA GLN A 87 -1.49 11.79 12.38
C GLN A 87 -1.73 13.29 12.59
N SER A 88 -1.17 14.13 11.71
CA SER A 88 -1.32 15.58 11.79
C SER A 88 -1.66 16.17 10.44
N ARG A 89 -2.23 17.37 10.43
CA ARG A 89 -2.49 18.09 9.18
C ARG A 89 -1.20 18.29 8.39
N GLY A 90 -1.30 18.13 7.08
CA GLY A 90 -0.19 18.32 6.14
C GLY A 90 -0.70 18.33 4.71
N SER A 91 0.22 18.37 3.74
CA SER A 91 -0.08 18.51 2.31
C SER A 91 -0.58 17.21 1.64
N VAL A 92 -1.53 16.52 2.27
CA VAL A 92 -2.08 15.27 1.72
C VAL A 92 -2.91 15.52 0.46
N GLU A 93 -3.53 16.68 0.36
CA GLU A 93 -4.27 17.16 -0.81
C GLU A 93 -3.40 17.24 -2.05
N GLU A 94 -2.10 17.52 -1.91
CA GLU A 94 -1.14 17.55 -3.02
C GLU A 94 -0.58 16.14 -3.30
N LYS A 95 -0.38 15.34 -2.25
CA LYS A 95 0.25 14.02 -2.35
C LYS A 95 -0.67 12.94 -2.92
N TYR A 96 -1.95 12.95 -2.58
CA TYR A 96 -2.89 11.92 -3.05
C TYR A 96 -3.11 11.96 -4.57
N PRO A 97 -3.29 13.12 -5.22
CA PRO A 97 -3.34 13.19 -6.68
C PRO A 97 -2.10 12.63 -7.36
N PHE A 98 -0.92 12.99 -6.86
CA PHE A 98 0.34 12.45 -7.38
C PHE A 98 0.42 10.92 -7.23
N LEU A 99 0.06 10.38 -6.05
CA LEU A 99 0.02 8.95 -5.81
C LEU A 99 -0.92 8.23 -6.78
N VAL A 100 -2.15 8.73 -6.95
CA VAL A 100 -3.15 8.14 -7.85
C VAL A 100 -2.68 8.18 -9.30
N ALA A 101 -2.07 9.28 -9.75
CA ALA A 101 -1.51 9.37 -11.09
C ALA A 101 -0.40 8.32 -11.31
N CYS A 102 0.51 8.13 -10.36
CA CYS A 102 1.54 7.10 -10.44
C CYS A 102 0.96 5.67 -10.45
N ILE A 103 -0.09 5.42 -9.66
CA ILE A 103 -0.78 4.12 -9.64
C ILE A 103 -1.41 3.83 -11.02
N ASN A 104 -2.07 4.82 -11.62
CA ASN A 104 -2.77 4.63 -12.89
C ASN A 104 -1.84 4.43 -14.09
N GLU A 105 -0.62 4.98 -14.05
CA GLU A 105 0.42 4.72 -15.07
C GLU A 105 1.17 3.40 -14.85
N SER A 106 1.07 2.78 -13.66
CA SER A 106 1.71 1.49 -13.38
C SER A 106 0.91 0.32 -13.96
N ARG A 107 1.63 -0.77 -14.28
CA ARG A 107 0.99 -2.04 -14.69
C ARG A 107 0.29 -2.77 -13.54
N TYR A 108 0.60 -2.43 -12.30
CA TYR A 108 0.09 -3.14 -11.12
C TYR A 108 -1.19 -2.50 -10.60
N GLU A 109 -2.17 -3.35 -10.30
CA GLU A 109 -3.28 -2.94 -9.46
C GLU A 109 -2.77 -2.61 -8.04
N SER A 110 -3.42 -1.67 -7.37
CA SER A 110 -2.96 -1.16 -6.08
C SER A 110 -4.08 -1.02 -5.04
N LEU A 111 -3.73 -1.28 -3.78
CA LEU A 111 -4.47 -0.86 -2.60
C LEU A 111 -3.72 0.27 -1.89
N VAL A 112 -4.47 1.27 -1.40
CA VAL A 112 -3.92 2.23 -0.44
C VAL A 112 -4.50 1.93 0.93
N ILE A 113 -3.62 1.69 1.91
CA ILE A 113 -4.03 1.57 3.31
C ILE A 113 -3.90 2.95 3.94
N LEU A 114 -5.01 3.65 4.06
CA LEU A 114 -5.12 4.99 4.60
C LEU A 114 -5.63 4.93 6.04
N ASP A 115 -4.81 5.37 6.99
CA ASP A 115 -5.20 5.42 8.40
C ASP A 115 -4.54 6.61 9.11
N GLY A 116 -4.94 6.84 10.36
CA GLY A 116 -4.71 8.07 11.10
C GLY A 116 -5.81 9.10 10.88
N ASP A 117 -5.81 10.16 11.69
CA ASP A 117 -6.87 11.17 11.78
C ASP A 117 -6.40 12.57 11.33
N GLY A 118 -5.21 12.67 10.74
CA GLY A 118 -4.58 13.94 10.39
C GLY A 118 -4.90 14.48 9.00
N TYR A 119 -5.48 13.68 8.09
CA TYR A 119 -5.91 14.15 6.77
C TYR A 119 -7.25 14.89 6.83
N THR A 120 -7.50 15.80 5.87
CA THR A 120 -8.80 16.47 5.82
C THR A 120 -9.90 15.54 5.29
N PRO A 121 -11.17 15.75 5.69
CA PRO A 121 -12.29 14.99 5.13
C PRO A 121 -12.40 15.11 3.61
N GLY A 122 -12.01 16.26 3.05
CA GLY A 122 -11.97 16.49 1.61
C GLY A 122 -10.94 15.61 0.90
N ALA A 123 -9.72 15.53 1.45
CA ALA A 123 -8.65 14.70 0.91
C ALA A 123 -9.00 13.21 0.96
N GLU A 124 -9.55 12.73 2.08
CA GLU A 124 -10.01 11.34 2.22
C GLU A 124 -11.11 11.03 1.20
N LYS A 125 -12.16 11.85 1.17
CA LYS A 125 -13.30 11.66 0.25
C LYS A 125 -12.81 11.64 -1.20
N TRP A 126 -11.90 12.54 -1.56
CA TRP A 126 -11.34 12.59 -2.90
C TRP A 126 -10.59 11.31 -3.25
N LEU A 127 -9.69 10.84 -2.37
CA LEU A 127 -8.86 9.65 -2.60
C LEU A 127 -9.72 8.38 -2.67
N ARG A 128 -10.63 8.17 -1.72
CA ARG A 128 -11.59 7.05 -1.76
C ARG A 128 -12.45 7.09 -3.02
N GLY A 129 -12.82 8.29 -3.48
CA GLY A 129 -13.53 8.50 -4.74
C GLY A 129 -12.74 8.17 -6.01
N GLN A 130 -11.44 7.89 -5.93
CA GLN A 130 -10.63 7.41 -7.06
C GLN A 130 -10.61 5.88 -7.18
N ALA A 131 -10.98 5.16 -6.12
CA ALA A 131 -11.02 3.70 -6.14
C ALA A 131 -11.97 3.18 -7.22
N GLY A 132 -11.51 2.19 -7.98
CA GLY A 132 -12.26 1.55 -9.07
C GLY A 132 -12.32 2.32 -10.40
N LYS A 133 -11.76 3.54 -10.47
CA LYS A 133 -11.71 4.34 -11.72
C LYS A 133 -10.50 4.05 -12.60
N GLY A 134 -9.56 3.24 -12.11
CA GLY A 134 -8.30 2.92 -12.75
C GLY A 134 -7.62 1.76 -12.02
N ARG A 135 -6.30 1.84 -11.85
CA ARG A 135 -5.51 0.78 -11.19
C ARG A 135 -5.59 0.82 -9.66
N LEU A 136 -6.06 1.91 -9.07
CA LEU A 136 -6.39 1.96 -7.65
C LEU A 136 -7.67 1.15 -7.40
N LYS A 137 -7.54 -0.06 -6.84
CA LYS A 137 -8.68 -0.96 -6.61
C LYS A 137 -9.49 -0.57 -5.40
N ASN A 138 -8.82 -0.19 -4.31
CA ASN A 138 -9.50 0.21 -3.09
C ASN A 138 -8.61 1.10 -2.21
N VAL A 139 -9.27 1.85 -1.33
CA VAL A 139 -8.66 2.62 -0.26
C VAL A 139 -9.28 2.13 1.03
N LEU A 140 -8.47 1.55 1.91
CA LEU A 140 -8.91 0.84 3.11
C LEU A 140 -8.22 1.43 4.33
N ASN A 141 -8.91 1.56 5.45
CA ASN A 141 -8.25 1.69 6.75
C ASN A 141 -7.89 0.29 7.33
N MET A 142 -7.27 0.24 8.50
CA MET A 142 -6.86 -1.01 9.14
C MET A 142 -8.04 -1.97 9.36
N VAL A 143 -9.21 -1.45 9.77
CA VAL A 143 -10.43 -2.25 9.99
C VAL A 143 -10.98 -2.80 8.68
N GLU A 144 -11.01 -1.98 7.64
CA GLU A 144 -11.45 -2.37 6.31
C GLU A 144 -10.50 -3.39 5.68
N LEU A 145 -9.18 -3.27 5.88
CA LEU A 145 -8.20 -4.26 5.46
C LEU A 145 -8.43 -5.62 6.13
N MET A 146 -8.73 -5.65 7.44
CA MET A 146 -9.10 -6.90 8.12
C MET A 146 -10.32 -7.57 7.50
N LYS A 147 -11.37 -6.79 7.23
CA LYS A 147 -12.59 -7.32 6.59
C LYS A 147 -12.31 -7.81 5.18
N PHE A 148 -11.48 -7.09 4.42
CA PHE A 148 -11.07 -7.46 3.08
C PHE A 148 -10.29 -8.79 3.07
N ALA A 149 -9.32 -8.93 3.98
CA ALA A 149 -8.54 -10.15 4.16
C ALA A 149 -9.38 -11.34 4.62
N ASN A 150 -10.22 -11.16 5.65
CA ASN A 150 -11.09 -12.22 6.18
C ASN A 150 -12.14 -12.68 5.15
N GLY A 151 -12.52 -11.80 4.22
CA GLY A 151 -13.37 -12.14 3.08
C GLY A 151 -12.66 -12.89 1.96
N GLY A 152 -11.39 -13.28 2.13
CA GLY A 152 -10.60 -14.01 1.14
C GLY A 152 -10.17 -13.18 -0.07
N LYS A 153 -10.26 -11.85 0.01
CA LYS A 153 -9.91 -10.95 -1.10
C LYS A 153 -8.46 -10.49 -1.08
N LEU A 154 -7.76 -10.68 0.06
CA LEU A 154 -6.32 -10.47 0.17
C LEU A 154 -5.59 -11.77 -0.19
#